data_AF-A0A432F4J6-F1
#
_entry.id   AF-A0A432F4J6-F1
#
_cell.length_a   1.000
_cell.length_b   1.000
_cell.length_c   1.000
_cell.angle_alpha   90.00
_cell.angle_beta   90.00
_cell.angle_gamma   90.00
#
_symmetry.space_group_name_H-M   'P 1'
#
loop_
_entity.id
_entity.type
_entity.pdbx_description
1 polymer ?
#
loop_
_entity_poly.entity_id
_entity_poly.type
_entity_poly.pdbx_seq_one_letter_code
_entity_poly.pdbx_strand_id
1 'polypeptide(L)'
;MDTNNHLEGLAKRLSALLPPSANNLREDMEQNLRSGLESGLRKMNLVSREEFDIQTAVLLRTREKLEKLEVLVDELTTQREVKDKSTYRHSLK
;
A
#
# COMPACT_ATOMS: atom_id res chain seq x y z
N MET A 1 -7.53 15.52 1.50
CA MET A 1 -7.62 15.32 2.96
C MET A 1 -6.31 15.83 3.55
N ASP A 2 -6.40 16.91 4.32
CA ASP A 2 -5.26 17.74 4.73
C ASP A 2 -4.41 17.03 5.79
N THR A 3 -3.23 16.53 5.39
CA THR A 3 -2.26 15.87 6.28
C THR A 3 -1.74 16.76 7.40
N ASN A 4 -1.79 18.09 7.22
CA ASN A 4 -1.49 19.07 8.27
C ASN A 4 -2.38 18.88 9.51
N ASN A 5 -3.64 18.46 9.33
CA ASN A 5 -4.58 18.34 10.44
C ASN A 5 -4.26 17.17 11.39
N HIS A 6 -3.63 16.11 10.88
CA HIS A 6 -3.28 14.93 11.69
C HIS A 6 -2.04 15.15 12.56
N LEU A 7 -1.03 15.85 12.02
CA LEU A 7 0.18 16.18 12.76
C LEU A 7 -0.12 17.21 13.85
N GLU A 8 -0.94 18.20 13.53
CA GLU A 8 -1.42 19.21 14.48
C GLU A 8 -2.28 18.57 15.59
N GLY A 9 -3.14 17.62 15.23
CA GLY A 9 -3.92 16.84 16.19
C GLY A 9 -3.06 15.99 17.14
N LEU A 10 -1.97 15.41 16.66
CA LEU A 10 -1.00 14.68 17.48
C LEU A 10 -0.25 15.61 18.43
N ALA A 11 0.27 16.73 17.92
CA ALA A 11 0.95 17.74 18.74
C ALA A 11 0.04 18.27 19.86
N LYS A 12 -1.23 18.55 19.54
CA LYS A 12 -2.23 19.02 20.51
C LYS A 12 -2.60 17.99 21.57
N ARG A 13 -2.62 16.70 21.22
CA ARG A 13 -2.85 15.61 22.19
C ARG A 13 -1.66 15.41 23.11
N LEU A 14 -0.44 15.48 22.56
CA LEU A 14 0.79 15.40 23.35
C LEU A 14 0.92 16.59 24.31
N SER A 15 0.58 17.80 23.86
CA SER A 15 0.59 19.00 24.71
C SER A 15 -0.54 19.04 25.74
N ALA A 16 -1.62 18.26 25.55
CA ALA A 16 -2.69 18.09 26.53
C ALA A 16 -2.34 17.10 27.67
N LEU A 17 -1.29 16.29 27.53
CA LEU A 17 -0.78 15.42 28.58
C LEU A 17 0.20 16.13 29.53
N LEU A 18 0.51 17.41 29.28
CA LEU A 18 1.44 18.19 30.09
C LEU A 18 0.74 18.84 31.30
N PRO A 19 1.45 19.02 32.45
CA PRO A 19 0.87 19.64 33.63
C PRO A 19 0.46 21.11 33.39
N PRO A 20 -0.64 21.59 33.99
CA PRO A 20 -1.15 22.96 33.79
C PRO A 20 -0.17 24.07 34.23
N SER A 21 0.80 23.74 35.10
CA SER A 21 1.89 24.64 35.52
C SER A 21 2.85 25.04 34.38
N ALA A 22 2.79 24.35 33.24
CA ALA A 22 3.65 24.58 32.08
C ALA A 22 2.96 25.34 30.93
N ASN A 23 1.81 26.00 31.17
CA ASN A 23 1.03 26.67 30.11
C ASN A 23 1.84 27.72 29.30
N ASN A 24 2.79 28.43 29.92
CA ASN A 24 3.66 29.39 29.22
C ASN A 24 4.76 28.71 28.39
N LEU A 25 5.08 27.43 28.66
CA LEU A 25 6.01 26.62 27.88
C LEU A 25 5.30 25.82 26.77
N ARG A 26 3.96 25.85 26.74
CA ARG A 26 3.16 24.99 25.88
C ARG A 26 3.37 25.26 24.40
N GLU A 27 3.50 26.53 24.04
CA GLU A 27 3.67 26.98 22.65
C GLU A 27 5.07 26.60 22.11
N ASP A 28 6.12 26.90 22.88
CA ASP A 28 7.50 26.49 22.56
C ASP A 28 7.65 24.96 22.49
N MET A 29 7.00 24.22 23.39
CA MET A 29 7.00 22.76 23.35
C MET A 29 6.23 22.22 22.15
N GLU A 30 5.09 22.81 21.80
CA GLU A 30 4.31 22.40 20.62
C GLU A 30 5.13 22.58 19.34
N GLN A 31 5.84 23.70 19.20
CA GLN A 31 6.72 23.95 18.06
C GLN A 31 7.91 22.97 18.02
N ASN A 32 8.53 22.69 19.16
CA ASN A 32 9.63 21.73 19.26
C ASN A 32 9.18 20.29 18.97
N LEU A 33 7.99 19.89 19.44
CA LEU A 33 7.39 18.59 19.16
C LEU A 33 7.05 18.46 17.68
N ARG A 34 6.47 19.50 17.06
CA ARG A 34 6.18 19.53 15.63
C ARG A 34 7.45 19.35 14.80
N SER A 35 8.49 20.15 15.10
CA SER A 35 9.79 20.04 14.43
C SER A 35 10.45 18.67 14.62
N GLY A 36 10.36 18.10 15.82
CA GLY A 36 10.85 16.76 16.13
C GLY A 36 10.10 15.66 15.36
N LEU A 37 8.77 15.75 15.27
CA LEU A 37 7.95 14.83 14.48
C LEU A 37 8.22 14.96 12.98
N GLU A 38 8.32 16.18 12.46
CA GLU A 38 8.66 16.41 11.05
C GLU A 38 10.04 15.86 10.71
N SER A 39 11.04 16.07 11.57
CA SER A 39 12.38 15.49 11.42
C SER A 39 12.36 13.97 11.56
N GLY A 40 11.58 13.41 12.49
CA GLY A 40 11.43 11.98 12.68
C GLY A 40 10.82 11.31 11.45
N LEU A 41 9.71 11.86 10.93
CA LEU A 41 9.05 11.39 9.72
C LEU A 41 9.97 11.48 8.50
N ARG A 42 10.74 12.56 8.35
CA ARG A 42 11.75 12.70 7.27
C ARG A 42 12.88 11.68 7.35
N LYS A 43 13.22 11.20 8.55
CA LYS A 43 14.26 10.17 8.75
C LYS A 43 13.74 8.75 8.56
N MET A 44 12.42 8.54 8.53
CA MET A 44 11.85 7.28 8.11
C MET A 44 11.94 7.19 6.58
N ASN A 45 12.23 6.00 6.05
CA ASN A 45 12.26 5.74 4.60
C ASN A 45 10.83 5.75 4.02
N LEU A 46 10.15 6.89 4.14
CA LEU A 46 8.79 7.09 3.67
C LEU A 46 8.79 7.22 2.15
N VAL A 47 7.90 6.48 1.51
CA VAL A 47 7.55 6.72 0.11
C VAL A 47 6.50 7.82 0.06
N SER A 48 6.53 8.64 -0.99
CA SER A 48 5.48 9.63 -1.19
C SER A 48 4.14 8.93 -1.45
N ARG A 49 3.04 9.64 -1.17
CA ARG A 49 1.69 9.13 -1.44
C ARG A 49 1.52 8.76 -2.91
N GLU A 50 2.07 9.58 -3.80
CA GLU A 50 2.03 9.38 -5.24
C GLU A 50 2.78 8.11 -5.66
N GLU A 51 4.01 7.89 -5.15
CA GLU A 51 4.77 6.67 -5.42
C GLU A 51 4.05 5.42 -4.90
N PHE A 52 3.43 5.50 -3.73
CA PHE A 52 2.63 4.40 -3.18
C PHE A 52 1.43 4.06 -4.08
N ASP A 53 0.71 5.07 -4.56
CA ASP A 53 -0.44 4.90 -5.44
C ASP A 53 -0.01 4.31 -6.80
N ILE A 54 1.13 4.76 -7.34
CA ILE A 54 1.74 4.19 -8.56
C ILE A 54 2.08 2.71 -8.36
N GLN A 55 2.74 2.34 -7.27
CA GLN A 55 3.10 0.95 -6.99
C GLN A 55 1.85 0.07 -6.86
N THR A 56 0.81 0.58 -6.20
CA THR A 56 -0.48 -0.11 -6.08
C THR A 56 -1.11 -0.36 -7.45
N ALA A 57 -1.10 0.63 -8.34
CA ALA A 57 -1.60 0.48 -9.71
C ALA A 57 -0.80 -0.54 -10.53
N VAL A 58 0.53 -0.56 -10.37
CA VAL A 58 1.40 -1.56 -11.03
C VAL A 58 1.08 -2.98 -10.54
N LEU A 59 0.89 -3.16 -9.23
CA LEU A 59 0.50 -4.45 -8.66
C LEU A 59 -0.87 -4.91 -9.17
N LEU A 60 -1.85 -4.02 -9.23
CA LEU A 60 -3.18 -4.32 -9.78
C LEU A 60 -3.08 -4.82 -11.22
N ARG A 61 -2.37 -4.06 -12.08
CA ARG A 61 -2.17 -4.45 -13.48
C ARG A 61 -1.42 -5.77 -13.63
N THR A 62 -0.50 -6.07 -12.72
CA THR A 62 0.26 -7.33 -12.72
C THR A 62 -0.65 -8.49 -12.37
N ARG A 63 -1.53 -8.31 -11.39
CA ARG A 63 -2.55 -9.30 -11.03
C ARG A 63 -3.51 -9.60 -12.18
N GLU A 64 -4.02 -8.57 -12.84
CA GLU A 64 -4.88 -8.75 -14.02
C GLU A 64 -4.19 -9.49 -15.18
N LYS A 65 -2.90 -9.21 -15.40
CA LYS A 65 -2.11 -9.93 -16.40
C LYS A 65 -1.86 -11.38 -16.00
N LEU A 66 -1.63 -11.63 -14.72
CA LEU A 66 -1.43 -12.98 -14.19
C LEU A 66 -2.69 -13.82 -14.37
N GLU A 67 -3.86 -13.29 -13.98
CA GLU A 67 -5.16 -13.97 -14.14
C GLU A 67 -5.43 -14.31 -15.62
N LYS A 68 -5.10 -13.42 -16.56
CA LYS A 68 -5.23 -13.70 -18.00
C LYS A 68 -4.29 -14.82 -18.46
N LEU A 69 -3.06 -14.85 -17.96
CA LEU A 69 -2.10 -15.90 -18.31
C LEU A 69 -2.53 -17.25 -17.73
N GLU A 70 -3.06 -17.28 -16.51
CA GLU A 70 -3.62 -18.48 -15.89
C GLU A 70 -4.75 -19.06 -16.77
N VAL A 71 -5.70 -18.23 -17.20
CA VAL A 71 -6.78 -18.65 -18.11
C VAL A 71 -6.23 -19.21 -19.42
N LEU A 72 -5.26 -18.54 -20.04
CA LEU A 72 -4.66 -19.03 -21.29
C LEU A 72 -3.95 -20.37 -21.11
N VAL A 73 -3.27 -20.58 -19.97
CA VAL A 73 -2.63 -21.87 -19.66
C VAL A 73 -3.67 -22.97 -19.46
N ASP A 74 -4.76 -22.69 -18.76
CA ASP A 74 -5.86 -23.65 -18.54
C ASP A 74 -6.55 -24.03 -19.86
N GLU A 75 -6.77 -23.05 -20.74
CA GLU A 75 -7.33 -23.29 -22.06
C GLU A 75 -6.41 -24.19 -22.90
N LEU A 76 -5.10 -23.89 -22.92
CA LEU A 76 -4.12 -24.66 -23.69
C LEU A 76 -3.94 -26.09 -23.14
N THR A 77 -3.93 -26.27 -21.82
CA THR A 77 -3.84 -27.59 -21.20
C THR A 77 -5.09 -28.42 -21.48
N THR A 78 -6.28 -27.82 -21.37
CA THR A 78 -7.55 -28.48 -21.72
C THR A 78 -7.60 -28.89 -23.19
N GLN A 79 -7.19 -28.01 -24.11
CA GLN A 79 -7.14 -28.31 -25.55
C GLN A 79 -6.21 -29.48 -25.86
N ARG A 80 -5.06 -29.56 -25.17
CA ARG A 80 -4.13 -30.70 -25.29
C ARG A 80 -4.77 -32.01 -24.84
N GLU A 81 -5.43 -32.03 -23.69
CA GLU A 81 -6.09 -33.24 -23.18
C GLU A 81 -7.20 -33.75 -24.11
N VAL A 82 -7.98 -32.84 -24.70
CA VAL A 82 -9.05 -33.19 -25.65
C VAL A 82 -8.45 -33.79 -26.93
N LYS A 83 -7.36 -33.22 -27.44
CA LYS A 83 -6.66 -33.72 -28.63
C LYS A 83 -6.11 -35.14 -28.42
N ASP A 84 -5.54 -35.40 -27.25
CA ASP A 84 -5.01 -36.73 -26.92
C ASP A 84 -6.14 -37.78 -26.86
N LYS A 85 -7.26 -37.49 -26.17
CA LYS A 85 -8.42 -38.40 -26.07
C LYS A 85 -9.09 -38.68 -27.42
N SER A 86 -9.16 -37.68 -28.31
CA SER A 86 -9.69 -37.83 -29.67
C SER A 86 -8.81 -38.76 -30.52
N THR A 87 -7.50 -38.68 -30.33
CA THR A 87 -6.52 -39.50 -31.07
C THR A 87 -6.64 -40.98 -30.68
N TYR A 88 -6.79 -41.29 -29.39
CA TYR A 88 -7.00 -42.67 -28.92
C TYR A 88 -8.34 -43.27 -29.36
N ARG A 89 -9.42 -42.47 -29.46
CA ARG A 89 -10.73 -42.98 -29.94
C ARG A 89 -10.72 -43.30 -31.43
N HIS A 90 -9.89 -42.62 -32.23
CA HIS A 90 -9.82 -42.86 -33.67
C HIS A 90 -8.93 -44.06 -34.03
N SER A 91 -7.94 -44.39 -33.20
CA SER A 91 -7.04 -45.53 -33.42
C SER A 91 -7.59 -46.89 -32.94
N LEU A 92 -8.79 -46.94 -32.36
CA LEU A 92 -9.44 -48.16 -31.82
C LEU A 92 -10.65 -48.63 -32.63
N LYS A 93 -10.83 -48.13 -33.87
CA LYS A 93 -11.80 -48.63 -34.85
C LYS A 93 -11.09 -49.01 -36.14
#